data_AF-A0A9W9WR46-F1
#
_entry.id   AF-A0A9W9WR46-F1
#
_cell.length_a   1.000
_cell.length_b   1.000
_cell.length_c   1.000
_cell.angle_alpha   90.00
_cell.angle_beta   90.00
_cell.angle_gamma   90.00
#
_symmetry.space_group_name_H-M   'P 1'
#
loop_
_entity.id
_entity.type
_entity.pdbx_description
1 polymer ?
#
loop_
_entity_poly.entity_id
_entity_poly.type
_entity_poly.pdbx_seq_one_letter_code
_entity_poly.pdbx_strand_id
1 'polypeptide(L)' 'MSLYDIQNCNKPSVRIYGECTLCNRHLCAKHLEPNYHTCPRWEEEAEYDPAARKAEQDEITTLVDKINIPALISRA' A
#
# COMPACT_ATOMS: atom_id res chain seq x y z
N MET A 1 -12.63 8.74 -13.04
CA MET A 1 -11.36 9.19 -13.65
C MET A 1 -10.33 8.10 -13.43
N SER A 2 -9.51 7.79 -14.45
CA SER A 2 -8.89 6.46 -14.59
C SER A 2 -7.70 6.22 -13.63
N LEU A 3 -7.46 4.96 -13.24
CA LEU A 3 -6.29 4.52 -12.47
C LEU A 3 -4.94 4.97 -13.08
N TYR A 4 -4.94 5.29 -14.37
CA TYR A 4 -3.80 5.79 -15.15
C TYR A 4 -3.28 7.16 -14.66
N ASP A 5 -4.18 8.05 -14.20
CA ASP A 5 -3.80 9.39 -13.73
C ASP A 5 -2.99 9.34 -12.42
N ILE A 6 -3.21 8.29 -11.62
CA ILE A 6 -2.47 8.03 -10.38
C ILE A 6 -1.12 7.39 -10.69
N GLN A 7 -1.08 6.39 -11.58
CA GLN A 7 0.13 5.65 -11.92
C GLN A 7 1.21 6.50 -12.60
N ASN A 8 0.82 7.51 -13.40
CA ASN A 8 1.74 8.42 -14.08
C ASN A 8 1.95 9.76 -13.34
N CYS A 9 1.52 9.83 -12.08
CA CYS A 9 1.67 11.04 -11.29
C CYS A 9 3.10 11.15 -10.72
N ASN A 10 3.90 12.04 -11.30
CA ASN A 10 5.26 12.33 -10.82
C ASN A 10 5.32 13.34 -9.65
N LYS A 11 4.17 13.73 -9.09
CA LYS A 11 4.14 14.66 -7.94
C LYS A 11 4.61 13.95 -6.67
N PRO A 12 5.32 14.65 -5.77
CA PRO A 12 5.72 14.08 -4.49
C PRO A 12 4.47 13.76 -3.67
N SER A 13 4.62 12.78 -2.79
CA SER A 13 3.55 12.42 -1.88
C SER A 13 3.65 13.18 -0.55
N VAL A 14 2.53 13.20 0.17
CA VAL A 14 2.22 14.08 1.28
C VAL A 14 2.83 13.67 2.62
N ARG A 15 3.53 12.53 2.72
CA ARG A 15 4.20 12.07 3.96
C ARG A 15 5.61 11.54 3.69
N ILE A 16 6.39 11.32 4.76
CA ILE A 16 7.77 10.79 4.75
C ILE A 16 7.93 9.56 3.84
N TYR A 17 6.92 8.69 3.80
CA TYR A 17 6.90 7.47 2.97
C TYR A 17 6.06 7.55 1.71
N GLY A 18 5.33 8.64 1.52
CA GLY A 18 4.64 8.90 0.27
C GLY A 18 3.53 7.92 -0.15
N GLU A 19 3.27 6.88 0.61
CA GLU A 19 2.39 5.78 0.24
C GLU A 19 1.18 5.69 1.17
N CYS A 20 0.03 5.30 0.61
CA CYS A 20 -1.08 4.82 1.44
C CYS A 20 -0.71 3.43 1.94
N THR A 21 -0.64 3.25 3.26
CA THR A 21 -0.29 1.97 3.89
C THR A 21 -1.31 0.87 3.64
N LEU A 22 -2.55 1.20 3.26
CA LEU A 22 -3.61 0.22 2.99
C LEU A 22 -3.55 -0.37 1.58
N CYS A 23 -3.20 0.45 0.58
CA CYS A 23 -3.16 0.00 -0.82
C CYS A 23 -1.76 0.01 -1.43
N ASN A 24 -0.76 0.41 -0.65
CA ASN A 24 0.65 0.52 -1.04
C ASN A 24 0.85 1.34 -2.34
N ARG A 25 0.10 2.44 -2.48
CA ARG A 25 0.17 3.33 -3.65
C ARG A 25 0.80 4.66 -3.26
N HIS A 26 1.71 5.15 -4.11
CA HIS A 26 2.24 6.50 -4.03
C HIS A 26 1.17 7.52 -4.43
N LEU A 27 0.77 8.41 -3.52
CA LEU A 27 -0.33 9.36 -3.73
C LEU A 27 0.07 10.79 -3.39
N CYS A 28 0.10 11.68 -4.37
CA CYS A 28 0.26 13.12 -4.10
C CYS A 28 -0.96 13.70 -3.34
N ALA A 29 -0.82 14.92 -2.80
CA ALA A 29 -1.89 15.57 -2.05
C ALA A 29 -3.27 15.51 -2.74
N LYS A 30 -3.29 15.75 -4.06
CA LYS A 30 -4.52 15.68 -4.89
C LYS A 30 -5.07 14.26 -4.97
N HIS A 31 -4.21 13.26 -5.13
CA HIS A 31 -4.63 11.87 -5.28
C HIS A 31 -4.96 11.19 -3.96
N LEU A 32 -4.68 11.84 -2.82
CA LEU A 32 -5.16 11.42 -1.51
C LEU A 32 -6.61 11.89 -1.25
N GLU A 33 -7.12 12.85 -2.02
CA GLU A 33 -8.49 13.34 -1.85
C GLU A 33 -9.53 12.22 -2.10
N PRO A 34 -10.68 12.24 -1.41
CA PRO A 34 -11.71 11.20 -1.51
C PRO A 34 -12.22 10.92 -2.94
N ASN A 35 -12.13 11.92 -3.83
CA ASN A 35 -12.52 11.78 -5.24
C ASN A 35 -11.59 10.85 -6.04
N TYR A 36 -10.38 10.61 -5.54
CA TYR A 36 -9.33 9.83 -6.21
C TYR A 36 -8.90 8.61 -5.40
N HIS A 37 -9.11 8.63 -4.08
CA HIS A 37 -8.68 7.58 -3.18
C HIS A 37 -9.79 7.19 -2.20
N THR A 38 -10.05 5.90 -2.12
CA THR A 38 -11.21 5.34 -1.43
C THR A 38 -10.84 4.38 -0.30
N CYS A 39 -9.56 4.24 0.05
CA CYS A 39 -9.24 3.46 1.25
C CYS A 39 -9.78 4.20 2.49
N PRO A 40 -10.30 3.44 3.47
CA PRO A 40 -10.87 4.02 4.68
C PRO A 40 -9.82 4.82 5.44
N ARG A 41 -10.29 5.80 6.20
CA ARG A 41 -9.48 6.57 7.13
C ARG A 41 -9.46 5.88 8.49
N TRP A 42 -8.47 6.21 9.32
CA TRP A 42 -8.31 5.59 10.65
C TRP A 42 -9.50 5.88 11.57
N GLU A 43 -10.26 6.95 11.33
CA GLU A 43 -11.50 7.25 12.05
C GLU A 43 -12.65 6.29 11.70
N GLU A 44 -12.59 5.59 10.56
CA GLU A 44 -13.58 4.62 10.09
C GLU A 44 -13.21 3.20 10.56
N GLU A 45 -13.00 3.02 11.87
CA GLU A 45 -12.42 1.82 12.52
C GLU A 45 -12.97 0.49 11.96
N ALA A 46 -14.29 0.39 11.78
CA ALA A 46 -14.95 -0.82 11.29
C ALA A 46 -14.47 -1.26 9.89
N GLU A 47 -14.05 -0.33 9.06
CA GLU A 47 -13.56 -0.56 7.69
C GLU A 47 -12.03 -0.49 7.65
N TYR A 48 -11.43 0.40 8.43
CA TYR A 48 -9.99 0.61 8.49
C TYR A 48 -9.25 -0.58 9.08
N ASP A 49 -9.67 -1.08 10.24
CA ASP A 49 -8.98 -2.17 10.94
C ASP A 49 -8.84 -3.45 10.11
N PRO A 50 -9.91 -3.97 9.46
CA PRO A 50 -9.75 -5.14 8.60
C PRO A 50 -8.89 -4.84 7.35
N ALA A 51 -8.99 -3.64 6.77
CA ALA A 51 -8.16 -3.25 5.64
C ALA A 51 -6.68 -3.14 6.02
N ALA A 52 -6.37 -2.56 7.18
CA ALA A 52 -5.02 -2.43 7.70
C ALA A 52 -4.39 -3.80 7.99
N ARG A 53 -5.16 -4.70 8.63
CA ARG A 53 -4.71 -6.07 8.88
C ARG A 53 -4.43 -6.83 7.59
N LYS A 54 -5.27 -6.65 6.57
CA LYS A 54 -5.08 -7.29 5.27
C LYS A 54 -3.82 -6.75 4.57
N ALA A 55 -3.63 -5.43 4.58
CA ALA A 55 -2.46 -4.79 4.00
C ALA A 55 -1.15 -5.26 4.66
N GLU A 56 -1.13 -5.35 5.99
CA GLU A 56 0.01 -5.89 6.74
C GLU A 56 0.31 -7.35 6.36
N GLN A 57 -0.72 -8.20 6.25
CA GLN A 57 -0.54 -9.59 5.82
C GLN A 57 0.01 -9.69 4.39
N ASP A 58 -0.46 -8.83 3.48
CA ASP A 58 0.00 -8.80 2.10
C ASP A 58 1.45 -8.32 1.98
N GLU A 59 1.84 -7.34 2.80
CA GLU A 59 3.23 -6.87 2.91
C GLU A 59 4.14 -7.99 3.40
N ILE A 60 3.78 -8.66 4.51
CA ILE A 60 4.56 -9.78 5.05
C ILE A 60 4.69 -10.90 4.02
N THR A 61 3.59 -11.27 3.35
CA THR A 61 3.60 -12.30 2.29
C THR A 61 4.57 -11.91 1.17
N THR A 62 4.49 -10.67 0.69
CA THR A 62 5.38 -10.15 -0.35
C THR A 62 6.85 -10.15 0.08
N LEU A 63 7.14 -9.85 1.36
CA LEU A 63 8.49 -9.89 1.90
C LEU A 63 9.02 -11.33 2.00
N VAL A 64 8.18 -12.28 2.41
CA VAL A 64 8.52 -13.70 2.49
C VAL A 64 8.78 -14.27 1.09
N ASP A 65 7.97 -13.91 0.09
CA ASP A 65 8.12 -14.36 -1.29
C ASP A 65 9.45 -13.91 -1.93
N LYS A 66 10.05 -12.81 -1.44
CA LYS A 66 11.38 -12.37 -1.86
C LYS A 66 12.52 -13.24 -1.32
N ILE A 67 12.25 -14.07 -0.31
CA ILE A 67 13.25 -14.96 0.27
C ILE A 67 13.34 -16.22 -0.58
N ASN A 68 14.54 -16.54 -1.07
CA ASN A 68 14.79 -17.81 -1.75
C ASN A 68 14.90 -18.96 -0.74
N ILE A 69 13.74 -19.40 -0.23
CA ILE A 69 13.63 -20.50 0.74
C ILE A 69 14.30 -21.78 0.23
N PRO A 70 14.14 -22.21 -1.05
CA PRO A 70 14.85 -23.38 -1.57
C PRO A 70 16.37 -23.26 -1.48
N ALA A 71 16.96 -22.10 -1.81
CA ALA A 71 18.40 -21.89 -1.68
C ALA A 71 18.87 -21.92 -0.22
N LEU A 72 18.05 -21.41 0.70
CA LEU A 72 18.35 -21.48 2.14
C LEU A 72 18.32 -22.91 2.66
N ILE A 73 17.36 -23.73 2.22
CA ILE A 73 17.28 -25.16 2.54
C ILE A 73 18.49 -25.90 1.96
N SER A 74 18.85 -25.64 0.70
CA SER A 74 19.98 -26.31 0.03
C SER A 74 21.35 -26.00 0.65
N ARG A 75 21.47 -24.93 1.46
CA ARG A 75 22.70 -24.57 2.18
C ARG A 75 22.82 -25.30 3.53
N ALA A 76 21.69 -25.63 4.16
CA ALA A 76 21.64 -26.21 5.51
C ALA A 76 22.03 -27.70 5.51
#